data_AF-A0A420TZA7-F1
#
_entry.id   AF-A0A420TZA7-F1
#
_cell.length_a   1.000
_cell.length_b   1.000
_cell.length_c   1.000
_cell.angle_alpha   90.00
_cell.angle_beta   90.00
_cell.angle_gamma   90.00
#
_symmetry.space_group_name_H-M   'P 1'
#
loop_
_entity.id
_entity.type
_entity.pdbx_description
1 polymer ?
#
loop_
_entity_poly.entity_id
_entity_poly.type
_entity_poly.pdbx_seq_one_letter_code
_entity_poly.pdbx_strand_id
1 'polypeptide(L)'
;MESTDVRQRYNLASEETRIAASVLDMRPPFWNQNKLTSGMDCLLVVLRRIYSHNMLSERVLKSIPWLVQAEEKNPILLHAWHVFGRSKGDVEKATVAREKVEEALRLLDIDPKGSFEDLCFSSLMNETFWSQDVFRLCEPAFSISTGRMADFSPDEIAMTSLISNNNIDDVIGIHEWKGEVSVFPPSRPWIIRVMLDTSSHTDQMLPFRERRCLRIPIWKELMEEANLVFDITGEIHYHLLAVVRLRDKDNGKPDYVRTYSGYGANIVPDYEPISFMSKDWTLATPGKFVLFYGLPPDDLGTTDVTNFPEIHKARERDDVGLHLLAELMKTCKEDQKKAKAAQGQPATTSHTQQPVPEGRAPINLQHQSRASSSSQHLTRGASGKKAALPSPVPGQSKSAESQRSDQRGHKHIQPGPEASSAVSSMGPKRTRKRKRNRRGGGTGHWSPTRSEGQYH
;
A
#
# COMPACT_ATOMS: atom_id res chain seq x y z
N MET A 1 -6.14 23.67 -18.36
CA MET A 1 -6.95 22.46 -18.10
C MET A 1 -6.77 22.09 -16.64
N GLU A 2 -7.84 21.69 -15.95
CA GLU A 2 -7.75 21.23 -14.56
C GLU A 2 -6.86 19.97 -14.49
N SER A 3 -5.89 19.96 -13.58
CA SER A 3 -4.98 18.84 -13.39
C SER A 3 -5.76 17.55 -13.11
N THR A 4 -5.24 16.38 -13.50
CA THR A 4 -5.84 15.08 -13.15
C THR A 4 -5.16 14.44 -11.96
N ASP A 5 -4.09 15.01 -11.43
CA ASP A 5 -3.37 14.50 -10.26
C ASP A 5 -4.14 14.82 -8.96
N VAL A 6 -4.47 13.80 -8.17
CA VAL A 6 -5.14 13.93 -6.86
C VAL A 6 -4.42 14.92 -5.93
N ARG A 7 -3.08 14.93 -5.95
CA ARG A 7 -2.25 15.77 -5.07
C ARG A 7 -2.40 17.26 -5.37
N GLN A 8 -2.84 17.60 -6.57
CA GLN A 8 -3.05 18.99 -7.01
C GLN A 8 -4.52 19.43 -6.86
N ARG A 9 -5.45 18.49 -6.67
CA ARG A 9 -6.88 18.77 -6.52
C ARG A 9 -7.33 18.89 -5.07
N TYR A 10 -6.64 18.23 -4.16
CA TYR A 10 -7.02 18.13 -2.75
C TYR A 10 -5.89 18.62 -1.86
N ASN A 11 -6.24 19.32 -0.78
CA ASN A 11 -5.29 19.72 0.23
C ASN A 11 -4.96 18.54 1.17
N LEU A 12 -3.83 17.88 0.91
CA LEU A 12 -3.36 16.70 1.68
C LEU A 12 -2.88 17.00 3.11
N ALA A 13 -2.90 18.28 3.52
CA ALA A 13 -2.64 18.69 4.90
C ALA A 13 -3.93 18.85 5.73
N SER A 14 -5.09 18.55 5.15
CA SER A 14 -6.41 18.81 5.73
C SER A 14 -7.29 17.56 5.78
N GLU A 15 -8.55 17.70 6.19
CA GLU A 15 -9.55 16.63 6.11
C GLU A 15 -9.80 16.14 4.67
N GLU A 16 -9.44 16.92 3.65
CA GLU A 16 -9.55 16.52 2.24
C GLU A 16 -8.65 15.32 1.89
N THR A 17 -7.65 15.00 2.71
CA THR A 17 -6.84 13.78 2.58
C THR A 17 -7.70 12.52 2.55
N ARG A 18 -8.77 12.47 3.37
CA ARG A 18 -9.69 11.32 3.39
C ARG A 18 -10.49 11.23 2.09
N ILE A 19 -10.84 12.37 1.51
CA ILE A 19 -11.54 12.44 0.21
C ILE A 19 -10.59 11.96 -0.90
N ALA A 20 -9.34 12.42 -0.89
CA ALA A 20 -8.32 11.97 -1.81
C ALA A 20 -8.07 10.45 -1.72
N ALA A 21 -8.01 9.88 -0.51
CA ALA A 21 -7.87 8.44 -0.29
C ALA A 21 -9.06 7.67 -0.87
N SER A 22 -10.28 8.15 -0.57
CA SER A 22 -11.51 7.59 -1.10
C SER A 22 -11.55 7.63 -2.63
N VAL A 23 -11.09 8.72 -3.26
CA VAL A 23 -11.00 8.83 -4.72
C VAL A 23 -10.00 7.82 -5.31
N LEU A 24 -8.85 7.61 -4.66
CA LEU A 24 -7.87 6.61 -5.10
C LEU A 24 -8.42 5.18 -5.02
N ASP A 25 -9.10 4.85 -3.91
CA ASP A 25 -9.62 3.52 -3.63
C ASP A 25 -10.89 3.16 -4.43
N MET A 26 -11.82 4.12 -4.57
CA MET A 26 -13.18 3.86 -5.05
C MET A 26 -13.35 4.11 -6.54
N ARG A 27 -12.39 4.79 -7.20
CA ARG A 27 -12.48 5.13 -8.63
C ARG A 27 -11.34 4.47 -9.41
N PRO A 28 -11.50 3.19 -9.79
CA PRO A 28 -10.47 2.47 -10.54
C PRO A 28 -10.28 3.07 -11.95
N PRO A 29 -9.21 2.71 -12.68
CA PRO A 29 -9.00 3.19 -14.04
C PRO A 29 -10.21 2.98 -14.96
N PHE A 30 -10.63 4.02 -15.67
CA PHE A 30 -11.74 3.99 -16.62
C PHE A 30 -11.49 4.90 -17.81
N TRP A 31 -11.50 4.33 -19.02
CA TRP A 31 -11.07 4.99 -20.25
C TRP A 31 -11.72 4.32 -21.49
N ASN A 32 -11.62 4.96 -22.66
CA ASN A 32 -12.23 4.48 -23.90
C ASN A 32 -11.45 3.31 -24.52
N GLN A 33 -11.84 2.08 -24.16
CA GLN A 33 -11.43 0.78 -24.76
C GLN A 33 -9.94 0.41 -24.78
N ASN A 34 -9.57 -0.62 -24.00
CA ASN A 34 -9.10 -1.91 -24.55
C ASN A 34 -9.22 -3.01 -23.49
N LYS A 35 -9.82 -4.17 -23.82
CA LYS A 35 -9.82 -5.34 -22.92
C LYS A 35 -8.41 -5.95 -22.74
N LEU A 36 -7.45 -5.54 -23.58
CA LEU A 36 -6.13 -6.16 -23.68
C LEU A 36 -5.09 -5.65 -22.67
N THR A 37 -5.42 -4.68 -21.81
CA THR A 37 -4.45 -4.05 -20.87
C THR A 37 -4.76 -4.32 -19.40
N SER A 38 -5.47 -5.41 -19.09
CA SER A 38 -5.88 -5.74 -17.71
C SER A 38 -4.70 -5.73 -16.72
N GLY A 39 -3.49 -6.07 -17.19
CA GLY A 39 -2.28 -6.07 -16.38
C GLY A 39 -1.92 -4.69 -15.83
N MET A 40 -1.85 -3.68 -16.70
CA MET A 40 -1.58 -2.30 -16.27
C MET A 40 -2.71 -1.74 -15.41
N ASP A 41 -3.96 -2.07 -15.72
CA ASP A 41 -5.11 -1.60 -14.94
C ASP A 41 -5.12 -2.20 -13.52
N CYS A 42 -4.80 -3.49 -13.38
CA CYS A 42 -4.57 -4.12 -12.08
C CYS A 42 -3.41 -3.47 -11.32
N LEU A 43 -2.30 -3.17 -12.00
CA LEU A 43 -1.14 -2.51 -11.39
C LEU A 43 -1.48 -1.10 -10.88
N LEU A 44 -2.23 -0.32 -11.66
CA LEU A 44 -2.70 0.99 -11.21
C LEU A 44 -3.60 0.88 -9.98
N VAL A 45 -4.52 -0.08 -9.93
CA VAL A 45 -5.37 -0.30 -8.75
C VAL A 45 -4.54 -0.65 -7.51
N VAL A 46 -3.55 -1.53 -7.64
CA VAL A 46 -2.65 -1.90 -6.53
C VAL A 46 -1.86 -0.69 -6.05
N LEU A 47 -1.21 0.06 -6.96
CA LEU A 47 -0.43 1.25 -6.61
C LEU A 47 -1.29 2.31 -5.93
N ARG A 48 -2.50 2.54 -6.44
CA ARG A 48 -3.47 3.46 -5.81
C ARG A 48 -3.83 3.06 -4.40
N ARG A 49 -4.02 1.75 -4.16
CA ARG A 49 -4.30 1.23 -2.82
C ARG A 49 -3.10 1.39 -1.89
N ILE A 50 -1.88 1.21 -2.38
CA ILE A 50 -0.65 1.46 -1.61
C ILE A 50 -0.55 2.96 -1.27
N TYR A 51 -0.81 3.83 -2.24
CA TYR A 51 -0.74 5.27 -2.08
C TYR A 51 -1.74 5.78 -1.05
N SER A 52 -3.01 5.39 -1.17
CA SER A 52 -4.06 5.78 -0.23
C SER A 52 -3.82 5.25 1.18
N HIS A 53 -3.20 4.08 1.31
CA HIS A 53 -2.94 3.44 2.60
C HIS A 53 -1.71 3.99 3.33
N ASN A 54 -0.59 4.17 2.64
CA ASN A 54 0.70 4.47 3.27
C ASN A 54 1.27 5.86 2.93
N MET A 55 0.92 6.43 1.77
CA MET A 55 1.68 7.57 1.20
C MET A 55 0.90 8.88 1.19
N LEU A 56 -0.41 8.84 1.42
CA LEU A 56 -1.30 9.99 1.27
C LEU A 56 -1.29 10.95 2.47
N SER A 57 -0.12 11.30 3.00
CA SER A 57 -0.01 12.44 3.91
C SER A 57 1.06 13.39 3.43
N GLU A 58 0.83 14.69 3.56
CA GLU A 58 1.80 15.70 3.13
C GLU A 58 3.18 15.49 3.78
N ARG A 59 3.19 15.12 5.06
CA ARG A 59 4.41 14.78 5.80
C ARG A 59 5.14 13.60 5.18
N VAL A 60 4.41 12.54 4.84
CA VAL A 60 4.99 11.35 4.21
C VAL A 60 5.53 11.70 2.82
N LEU A 61 4.77 12.35 1.95
CA LEU A 61 5.22 12.73 0.61
C LEU A 61 6.51 13.58 0.64
N LYS A 62 6.61 14.54 1.58
CA LYS A 62 7.83 15.34 1.77
C LYS A 62 9.02 14.52 2.28
N SER A 63 8.78 13.43 2.99
CA SER A 63 9.81 12.54 3.53
C SER A 63 10.29 11.46 2.56
N ILE A 64 9.68 11.34 1.37
CA ILE A 64 10.02 10.33 0.36
C ILE A 64 10.63 11.01 -0.87
N PRO A 65 11.90 11.43 -0.84
CA PRO A 65 12.54 12.12 -1.96
C PRO A 65 12.69 11.24 -3.20
N TRP A 66 12.77 9.91 -3.04
CA TRP A 66 12.92 8.98 -4.15
C TRP A 66 11.69 8.95 -5.07
N LEU A 67 10.49 9.27 -4.56
CA LEU A 67 9.25 9.16 -5.31
C LEU A 67 9.21 10.09 -6.52
N VAL A 68 9.72 11.32 -6.39
CA VAL A 68 9.75 12.29 -7.50
C VAL A 68 10.63 11.78 -8.65
N GLN A 69 11.81 11.25 -8.32
CA GLN A 69 12.72 10.67 -9.32
C GLN A 69 12.15 9.40 -9.94
N ALA A 70 11.47 8.59 -9.14
CA ALA A 70 10.80 7.39 -9.60
C ALA A 70 9.64 7.71 -10.56
N GLU A 71 8.81 8.72 -10.26
CA GLU A 71 7.72 9.19 -11.12
C GLU A 71 8.22 9.77 -12.45
N GLU A 72 9.37 10.44 -12.44
CA GLU A 72 10.02 10.95 -13.66
C GLU A 72 10.49 9.80 -14.58
N LYS A 73 11.05 8.74 -13.99
CA LYS A 73 11.54 7.57 -14.72
C LYS A 73 10.42 6.61 -15.14
N ASN A 74 9.39 6.44 -14.32
CA ASN A 74 8.35 5.45 -14.50
C ASN A 74 6.96 6.10 -14.63
N PRO A 75 6.42 6.21 -15.86
CA PRO A 75 5.17 6.91 -16.11
C PRO A 75 3.95 6.23 -15.45
N ILE A 76 4.04 4.94 -15.08
CA ILE A 76 2.96 4.23 -14.37
C ILE A 76 2.77 4.81 -12.97
N LEU A 77 3.86 5.13 -12.26
CA LEU A 77 3.81 5.63 -10.88
C LEU A 77 3.09 6.98 -10.79
N LEU A 78 3.38 7.88 -11.73
CA LEU A 78 2.70 9.16 -11.83
C LEU A 78 1.23 8.98 -12.21
N HIS A 79 0.95 8.10 -13.18
CA HIS A 79 -0.42 7.86 -13.64
C HIS A 79 -1.32 7.26 -12.56
N ALA A 80 -0.76 6.51 -11.61
CA ALA A 80 -1.51 5.98 -10.47
C ALA A 80 -2.13 7.09 -9.59
N TRP A 81 -1.62 8.33 -9.60
CA TRP A 81 -2.21 9.47 -8.89
C TRP A 81 -3.43 10.11 -9.60
N HIS A 82 -3.78 9.66 -10.81
CA HIS A 82 -4.83 10.31 -11.60
C HIS A 82 -6.25 10.13 -11.00
N VAL A 83 -7.11 11.13 -11.14
CA VAL A 83 -8.55 11.01 -10.86
C VAL A 83 -9.24 10.38 -12.07
N PHE A 84 -9.89 9.24 -11.87
CA PHE A 84 -10.72 8.60 -12.87
C PHE A 84 -12.21 8.88 -12.61
N GLY A 85 -12.98 9.04 -13.67
CA GLY A 85 -14.40 9.35 -13.59
C GLY A 85 -15.18 8.75 -14.76
N ARG A 86 -16.51 8.67 -14.61
CA ARG A 86 -17.41 8.15 -15.64
C ARG A 86 -17.99 9.23 -16.54
N SER A 87 -17.77 10.50 -16.23
CA SER A 87 -18.21 11.58 -17.10
C SER A 87 -17.45 11.49 -18.42
N LYS A 88 -18.10 11.83 -19.54
CA LYS A 88 -17.48 11.78 -20.87
C LYS A 88 -16.13 12.51 -20.90
N GLY A 89 -16.05 13.68 -20.28
CA GLY A 89 -14.82 14.47 -20.19
C GLY A 89 -13.73 13.81 -19.33
N ASP A 90 -14.09 13.12 -18.24
CA ASP A 90 -13.10 12.39 -17.44
C ASP A 90 -12.54 11.19 -18.21
N VAL A 91 -13.41 10.46 -18.91
CA VAL A 91 -13.03 9.30 -19.74
C VAL A 91 -12.09 9.73 -20.87
N GLU A 92 -12.39 10.83 -21.56
CA GLU A 92 -11.52 11.39 -22.60
C GLU A 92 -10.15 11.79 -22.05
N LYS A 93 -10.11 12.51 -20.92
CA LYS A 93 -8.84 12.88 -20.25
C LYS A 93 -8.04 11.66 -19.82
N ALA A 94 -8.70 10.65 -19.23
CA ALA A 94 -8.06 9.42 -18.80
C ALA A 94 -7.50 8.63 -19.99
N THR A 95 -8.23 8.60 -21.12
CA THR A 95 -7.79 7.96 -22.36
C THR A 95 -6.52 8.61 -22.89
N VAL A 96 -6.51 9.94 -23.05
CA VAL A 96 -5.32 10.68 -23.52
C VAL A 96 -4.13 10.51 -22.57
N ALA A 97 -4.37 10.54 -21.26
CA ALA A 97 -3.31 10.30 -20.28
C ALA A 97 -2.75 8.87 -20.39
N ARG A 98 -3.63 7.88 -20.56
CA ARG A 98 -3.26 6.47 -20.73
C ARG A 98 -2.42 6.26 -21.99
N GLU A 99 -2.84 6.79 -23.13
CA GLU A 99 -2.10 6.69 -24.39
C GLU A 99 -0.67 7.22 -24.28
N LYS A 100 -0.47 8.33 -23.55
CA LYS A 100 0.87 8.87 -23.27
C LYS A 100 1.73 7.95 -22.42
N VAL A 101 1.14 7.31 -21.40
CA VAL A 101 1.85 6.31 -20.59
C VAL A 101 2.25 5.12 -21.45
N GLU A 102 1.34 4.63 -22.31
CA GLU A 102 1.64 3.52 -23.21
C GLU A 102 2.74 3.85 -24.21
N GLU A 103 2.73 5.06 -24.79
CA GLU A 103 3.80 5.53 -25.65
C GLU A 103 5.14 5.58 -24.92
N ALA A 104 5.17 6.15 -23.72
CA ALA A 104 6.38 6.22 -22.90
C ALA A 104 6.93 4.83 -22.53
N LEU A 105 6.06 3.87 -22.19
CA LEU A 105 6.47 2.49 -21.91
C LEU A 105 7.08 1.82 -23.14
N ARG A 106 6.52 2.02 -24.33
CA ARG A 106 7.09 1.48 -25.58
C ARG A 106 8.48 2.06 -25.87
N LEU A 107 8.71 3.33 -25.55
CA LEU A 107 10.05 3.96 -25.69
C LEU A 107 11.08 3.35 -24.73
N LEU A 108 10.62 2.77 -23.62
CA LEU A 108 11.43 2.04 -22.64
C LEU A 108 11.52 0.53 -22.94
N ASP A 109 11.04 0.08 -24.12
CA ASP A 109 10.99 -1.34 -24.52
C ASP A 109 10.12 -2.22 -23.60
N ILE A 110 9.08 -1.62 -22.99
CA ILE A 110 8.10 -2.32 -22.15
C ILE A 110 6.78 -2.41 -22.91
N ASP A 111 6.22 -3.62 -23.01
CA ASP A 111 4.90 -3.82 -23.62
C ASP A 111 3.78 -3.33 -22.68
N PRO A 112 3.06 -2.24 -23.02
CA PRO A 112 1.94 -1.77 -22.21
C PRO A 112 0.76 -2.77 -22.11
N LYS A 113 0.73 -3.81 -22.95
CA LYS A 113 -0.26 -4.89 -22.93
C LYS A 113 0.20 -6.13 -22.15
N GLY A 114 1.39 -6.06 -21.55
CA GLY A 114 1.95 -7.10 -20.70
C GLY A 114 0.98 -7.56 -19.61
N SER A 115 1.24 -8.75 -19.08
CA SER A 115 0.51 -9.22 -17.90
C SER A 115 0.79 -8.33 -16.69
N PHE A 116 -0.03 -8.47 -15.65
CA PHE A 116 0.29 -7.83 -14.37
C PHE A 116 1.68 -8.27 -13.88
N GLU A 117 1.99 -9.56 -14.02
CA GLU A 117 3.27 -10.16 -13.63
C GLU A 117 4.43 -9.47 -14.37
N ASP A 118 4.36 -9.39 -15.71
CA ASP A 118 5.42 -8.78 -16.53
C ASP A 118 5.68 -7.32 -16.16
N LEU A 119 4.63 -6.55 -15.90
CA LEU A 119 4.74 -5.14 -15.53
C LEU A 119 5.22 -4.95 -14.08
N CYS A 120 4.61 -5.66 -13.14
CA CYS A 120 4.87 -5.55 -11.71
C CYS A 120 6.29 -6.00 -11.34
N PHE A 121 6.84 -7.00 -12.04
CA PHE A 121 8.19 -7.53 -11.82
C PHE A 121 9.20 -7.08 -12.87
N SER A 122 8.84 -6.11 -13.71
CA SER A 122 9.78 -5.48 -14.66
C SER A 122 10.93 -4.79 -13.93
N SER A 123 12.11 -4.74 -14.56
CA SER A 123 13.25 -4.00 -14.02
C SER A 123 12.94 -2.52 -13.79
N LEU A 124 12.06 -1.91 -14.60
CA LEU A 124 11.60 -0.54 -14.37
C LEU A 124 10.88 -0.42 -13.01
N MET A 125 9.93 -1.30 -12.71
CA MET A 125 9.22 -1.28 -11.41
C MET A 125 10.14 -1.64 -10.24
N ASN A 126 11.08 -2.56 -10.42
CA ASN A 126 12.04 -2.92 -9.39
C ASN A 126 12.98 -1.75 -9.07
N GLU A 127 13.55 -1.10 -10.09
CA GLU A 127 14.40 0.09 -9.92
C GLU A 127 13.65 1.25 -9.26
N THR A 128 12.46 1.55 -9.76
CA THR A 128 11.76 2.79 -9.38
C THR A 128 10.86 2.65 -8.14
N PHE A 129 10.47 1.43 -7.77
CA PHE A 129 9.50 1.22 -6.69
C PHE A 129 9.89 0.10 -5.72
N TRP A 130 10.04 -1.14 -6.18
CA TRP A 130 10.13 -2.29 -5.27
C TRP A 130 11.47 -2.42 -4.54
N SER A 131 12.55 -1.80 -5.03
CA SER A 131 13.85 -1.81 -4.38
C SER A 131 14.05 -0.71 -3.33
N GLN A 132 13.06 0.18 -3.17
CA GLN A 132 13.14 1.27 -2.20
C GLN A 132 13.08 0.74 -0.78
N ASP A 133 13.85 1.33 0.14
CA ASP A 133 14.04 0.82 1.51
C ASP A 133 12.72 0.55 2.25
N VAL A 134 11.71 1.41 2.04
CA VAL A 134 10.39 1.28 2.65
C VAL A 134 9.59 0.05 2.19
N PHE A 135 10.03 -0.66 1.14
CA PHE A 135 9.39 -1.87 0.62
C PHE A 135 10.28 -3.12 0.69
N ARG A 136 11.51 -3.00 1.19
CA ARG A 136 12.41 -4.16 1.35
C ARG A 136 11.91 -5.03 2.48
N LEU A 137 11.80 -6.34 2.25
CA LEU A 137 11.38 -7.29 3.30
C LEU A 137 12.45 -7.51 4.37
N CYS A 138 13.72 -7.39 3.95
CA CYS A 138 14.88 -7.57 4.80
C CYS A 138 15.68 -6.27 4.85
N GLU A 139 16.35 -6.03 5.97
CA GLU A 139 17.46 -5.09 6.05
C GLU A 139 18.57 -5.55 5.06
N PRO A 140 19.51 -4.67 4.66
CA PRO A 140 20.53 -5.08 3.72
C PRO A 140 21.28 -6.30 4.27
N ALA A 141 21.35 -7.36 3.47
CA ALA A 141 21.93 -8.62 3.90
C ALA A 141 23.44 -8.46 4.14
N PHE A 142 24.05 -9.32 4.94
CA PHE A 142 25.49 -9.31 5.15
C PHE A 142 26.07 -10.72 5.28
N SER A 143 27.29 -10.88 4.79
CA SER A 143 28.03 -12.14 4.78
C SER A 143 28.47 -12.49 6.21
N ILE A 144 28.19 -13.71 6.67
CA ILE A 144 28.54 -14.16 8.04
C ILE A 144 30.06 -14.18 8.23
N SER A 145 30.80 -14.60 7.20
CA SER A 145 32.25 -14.78 7.29
C SER A 145 33.02 -13.46 7.27
N THR A 146 32.51 -12.45 6.56
CA THR A 146 33.22 -11.18 6.36
C THR A 146 32.57 -9.99 7.07
N GLY A 147 31.33 -10.11 7.53
CA GLY A 147 30.52 -9.01 8.06
C GLY A 147 30.20 -7.93 7.02
N ARG A 148 30.54 -8.14 5.73
CA ARG A 148 30.31 -7.15 4.68
C ARG A 148 28.86 -7.21 4.22
N MET A 149 28.27 -6.02 4.03
CA MET A 149 26.96 -5.89 3.42
C MET A 149 27.00 -6.42 1.98
N ALA A 150 25.99 -7.18 1.59
CA ALA A 150 25.81 -7.65 0.24
C ALA A 150 25.40 -6.47 -0.65
N ASP A 151 26.07 -6.36 -1.81
CA ASP A 151 25.69 -5.40 -2.84
C ASP A 151 24.64 -6.04 -3.75
N PHE A 152 23.40 -5.57 -3.63
CA PHE A 152 22.27 -6.06 -4.41
C PHE A 152 21.85 -5.02 -5.44
N SER A 153 21.68 -5.47 -6.68
CA SER A 153 20.98 -4.70 -7.70
C SER A 153 19.50 -4.51 -7.31
N PRO A 154 18.80 -3.52 -7.88
CA PRO A 154 17.37 -3.33 -7.63
C PRO A 154 16.51 -4.56 -7.90
N ASP A 155 16.84 -5.33 -8.95
CA ASP A 155 16.14 -6.58 -9.29
C ASP A 155 16.36 -7.66 -8.22
N GLU A 156 17.57 -7.79 -7.68
CA GLU A 156 17.87 -8.73 -6.60
C GLU A 156 17.17 -8.33 -5.29
N ILE A 157 17.13 -7.04 -4.96
CA ILE A 157 16.39 -6.53 -3.79
C ILE A 157 14.89 -6.83 -3.94
N ALA A 158 14.33 -6.54 -5.11
CA ALA A 158 12.92 -6.80 -5.36
C ALA A 158 12.60 -8.30 -5.33
N MET A 159 13.49 -9.15 -5.84
CA MET A 159 13.32 -10.61 -5.83
C MET A 159 13.39 -11.18 -4.40
N THR A 160 14.40 -10.78 -3.62
CA THR A 160 14.55 -11.20 -2.21
C THR A 160 13.46 -10.65 -1.30
N SER A 161 12.70 -9.64 -1.76
CA SER A 161 11.53 -9.09 -1.07
C SER A 161 10.18 -9.68 -1.55
N LEU A 162 10.20 -10.82 -2.26
CA LEU A 162 9.00 -11.54 -2.71
C LEU A 162 8.91 -12.90 -2.03
N ILE A 163 7.89 -13.09 -1.17
CA ILE A 163 7.65 -14.38 -0.51
C ILE A 163 6.96 -15.34 -1.48
N SER A 164 7.37 -16.60 -1.52
CA SER A 164 6.73 -17.63 -2.33
C SER A 164 5.86 -18.55 -1.46
N ASN A 165 4.60 -18.76 -1.85
CA ASN A 165 3.65 -19.67 -1.20
C ASN A 165 3.50 -19.48 0.32
N ASN A 166 3.59 -18.23 0.79
CA ASN A 166 3.59 -17.86 2.21
C ASN A 166 4.72 -18.48 3.05
N ASN A 167 5.79 -18.99 2.42
CA ASN A 167 6.95 -19.50 3.13
C ASN A 167 7.95 -18.37 3.40
N ILE A 168 7.86 -17.78 4.58
CA ILE A 168 8.70 -16.65 4.99
C ILE A 168 10.16 -17.07 5.26
N ASP A 169 10.34 -18.32 5.68
CA ASP A 169 11.65 -18.86 6.05
C ASP A 169 12.57 -18.99 4.83
N ASP A 170 12.03 -18.97 3.61
CA ASP A 170 12.80 -19.00 2.36
C ASP A 170 13.48 -17.65 2.03
N VAL A 171 13.09 -16.55 2.70
CA VAL A 171 13.57 -15.19 2.37
C VAL A 171 14.19 -14.46 3.56
N ILE A 172 13.69 -14.71 4.77
CA ILE A 172 14.26 -14.20 6.02
C ILE A 172 15.06 -15.33 6.65
N GLY A 173 16.22 -15.03 7.23
CA GLY A 173 17.04 -16.07 7.84
C GLY A 173 18.50 -16.05 7.41
N ILE A 174 19.11 -17.22 7.45
CA ILE A 174 20.47 -17.46 6.98
C ILE A 174 20.37 -18.25 5.68
N HIS A 175 20.88 -17.67 4.59
CA HIS A 175 20.75 -18.23 3.25
C HIS A 175 22.08 -18.17 2.51
N GLU A 176 22.29 -19.13 1.60
CA GLU A 176 23.40 -19.06 0.66
C GLU A 176 23.04 -18.11 -0.49
N TRP A 177 23.90 -17.12 -0.74
CA TRP A 177 23.74 -16.16 -1.82
C TRP A 177 25.06 -15.95 -2.55
N LYS A 178 25.07 -16.17 -3.86
CA LYS A 178 26.26 -16.08 -4.72
C LYS A 178 27.47 -16.88 -4.17
N GLY A 179 27.21 -18.02 -3.53
CA GLY A 179 28.22 -18.89 -2.94
C GLY A 179 28.70 -18.49 -1.54
N GLU A 180 28.09 -17.49 -0.92
CA GLU A 180 28.40 -17.05 0.44
C GLU A 180 27.18 -17.19 1.37
N VAL A 181 27.41 -17.64 2.60
CA VAL A 181 26.37 -17.68 3.62
C VAL A 181 26.14 -16.27 4.18
N SER A 182 24.94 -15.74 3.99
CA SER A 182 24.54 -14.39 4.38
C SER A 182 23.33 -14.40 5.31
N VAL A 183 23.28 -13.41 6.19
CA VAL A 183 22.12 -13.14 7.05
C VAL A 183 21.20 -12.15 6.33
N PHE A 184 19.90 -12.44 6.34
CA PHE A 184 18.82 -11.61 5.83
C PHE A 184 17.92 -11.22 7.01
N PRO A 185 18.26 -10.14 7.75
CA PRO A 185 17.48 -9.73 8.91
C PRO A 185 16.13 -9.17 8.44
N PRO A 186 15.00 -9.54 9.06
CA PRO A 186 13.71 -8.97 8.70
C PRO A 186 13.69 -7.47 9.00
N SER A 187 13.11 -6.69 8.09
CA SER A 187 12.84 -5.26 8.30
C SER A 187 11.36 -5.02 8.58
N ARG A 188 10.92 -3.76 8.48
CA ARG A 188 9.51 -3.35 8.62
C ARG A 188 9.01 -2.65 7.35
N PRO A 189 8.84 -3.37 6.23
CA PRO A 189 8.33 -2.76 4.99
C PRO A 189 6.91 -2.22 5.18
N TRP A 190 6.52 -1.26 4.36
CA TRP A 190 5.15 -0.76 4.27
C TRP A 190 4.23 -1.73 3.54
N ILE A 191 4.78 -2.47 2.58
CA ILE A 191 4.07 -3.45 1.76
C ILE A 191 4.93 -4.70 1.61
N ILE A 192 4.31 -5.86 1.77
CA ILE A 192 4.91 -7.17 1.52
C ILE A 192 4.18 -7.81 0.35
N ARG A 193 4.95 -8.38 -0.57
CA ARG A 193 4.44 -9.09 -1.73
C ARG A 193 4.60 -10.59 -1.51
N VAL A 194 3.54 -11.33 -1.80
CA VAL A 194 3.55 -12.80 -1.78
C VAL A 194 3.08 -13.31 -3.13
N MET A 195 3.91 -14.10 -3.79
CA MET A 195 3.49 -14.92 -4.92
C MET A 195 2.88 -16.22 -4.39
N LEU A 196 1.64 -16.51 -4.75
CA LEU A 196 0.92 -17.70 -4.33
C LEU A 196 0.53 -18.52 -5.58
N ASP A 197 1.00 -19.76 -5.65
CA ASP A 197 0.58 -20.71 -6.67
C ASP A 197 -0.28 -21.81 -6.05
N THR A 198 -1.54 -21.87 -6.46
CA THR A 198 -2.53 -22.85 -5.98
C THR A 198 -2.79 -23.96 -6.99
N SER A 199 -2.09 -23.96 -8.13
CA SER A 199 -2.32 -24.93 -9.20
C SER A 199 -1.85 -26.35 -8.84
N SER A 200 -0.82 -26.48 -7.99
CA SER A 200 -0.16 -27.76 -7.70
C SER A 200 -0.62 -28.45 -6.41
N HIS A 201 -1.35 -27.76 -5.53
CA HIS A 201 -1.58 -28.23 -4.15
C HIS A 201 -3.00 -27.91 -3.64
N THR A 202 -4.01 -28.60 -4.17
CA THR A 202 -5.41 -28.41 -3.73
C THR A 202 -5.62 -28.78 -2.26
N ASP A 203 -4.88 -29.76 -1.75
CA ASP A 203 -5.17 -30.37 -0.44
C ASP A 203 -4.61 -29.56 0.75
N GLN A 204 -3.76 -28.56 0.47
CA GLN A 204 -3.14 -27.69 1.49
C GLN A 204 -3.60 -26.23 1.39
N MET A 205 -4.71 -25.97 0.70
CA MET A 205 -5.20 -24.60 0.54
C MET A 205 -5.70 -24.05 1.88
N LEU A 206 -4.91 -23.14 2.48
CA LEU A 206 -5.33 -22.38 3.65
C LEU A 206 -6.66 -21.66 3.34
N PRO A 207 -7.64 -21.66 4.25
CA PRO A 207 -8.88 -20.90 4.07
C PRO A 207 -8.57 -19.40 3.97
N PHE A 208 -9.42 -18.67 3.26
CA PHE A 208 -9.21 -17.24 3.01
C PHE A 208 -8.95 -16.43 4.29
N ARG A 209 -9.66 -16.75 5.39
CA ARG A 209 -9.49 -16.10 6.70
C ARG A 209 -8.04 -16.10 7.18
N GLU A 210 -7.30 -17.18 6.94
CA GLU A 210 -5.91 -17.36 7.36
C GLU A 210 -4.95 -16.60 6.44
N ARG A 211 -5.34 -16.38 5.18
CA ARG A 211 -4.58 -15.56 4.22
C ARG A 211 -4.76 -14.06 4.43
N ARG A 212 -5.63 -13.63 5.34
CA ARG A 212 -5.87 -12.20 5.58
C ARG A 212 -4.75 -11.52 6.35
N CYS A 213 -3.97 -12.31 7.08
CA CYS A 213 -2.90 -11.83 7.92
C CYS A 213 -1.59 -12.49 7.51
N LEU A 214 -0.50 -11.72 7.60
CA LEU A 214 0.86 -12.22 7.46
C LEU A 214 1.65 -11.75 8.68
N ARG A 215 2.50 -12.62 9.23
CA ARG A 215 3.29 -12.36 10.45
C ARG A 215 4.76 -12.37 10.07
N ILE A 216 5.48 -11.31 10.38
CA ILE A 216 6.93 -11.17 10.13
C ILE A 216 7.64 -11.13 11.49
N PRO A 217 8.67 -11.96 11.73
CA PRO A 217 9.39 -11.94 12.99
C PRO A 217 10.15 -10.62 13.19
N ILE A 218 10.28 -10.19 14.44
CA ILE A 218 11.12 -9.07 14.85
C ILE A 218 12.40 -9.64 15.44
N TRP A 219 13.52 -9.37 14.77
CA TRP A 219 14.82 -9.74 15.28
C TRP A 219 15.43 -8.62 16.10
N LYS A 220 16.03 -8.99 17.23
CA LYS A 220 16.84 -8.10 18.05
C LYS A 220 18.25 -8.66 18.15
N GLU A 221 19.21 -7.86 17.74
CA GLU A 221 20.62 -8.17 17.94
C GLU A 221 20.96 -8.19 19.44
N LEU A 222 21.56 -9.28 19.88
CA LEU A 222 22.11 -9.44 21.23
C LEU A 222 23.61 -9.17 21.15
N MET A 223 24.08 -8.16 21.89
CA MET A 223 25.51 -7.91 22.01
C MET A 223 26.13 -8.86 23.03
N GLU A 224 26.42 -10.09 22.61
CA GLU A 224 27.23 -11.03 23.38
C GLU A 224 28.65 -11.09 22.79
N GLU A 225 29.66 -11.09 23.66
CA GLU A 225 31.03 -10.58 23.42
C GLU A 225 31.89 -11.33 22.37
N ALA A 226 31.34 -12.29 21.62
CA ALA A 226 32.09 -13.03 20.60
C ALA A 226 31.30 -13.46 19.35
N ASN A 227 29.96 -13.49 19.39
CA ASN A 227 29.14 -13.98 18.28
C ASN A 227 27.99 -13.01 18.02
N LEU A 228 27.70 -12.77 16.74
CA LEU A 228 26.49 -12.07 16.35
C LEU A 228 25.29 -13.00 16.55
N VAL A 229 24.46 -12.70 17.54
CA VAL A 229 23.27 -13.49 17.87
C VAL A 229 22.03 -12.62 17.70
N PHE A 230 20.99 -13.20 17.09
CA PHE A 230 19.68 -12.58 16.96
C PHE A 230 18.66 -13.37 17.76
N ASP A 231 17.83 -12.66 18.52
CA ASP A 231 16.68 -13.23 19.20
C ASP A 231 15.37 -12.75 18.55
N ILE A 232 14.36 -13.62 18.52
CA ILE A 232 13.02 -13.29 18.03
C ILE A 232 12.25 -12.70 19.20
N THR A 233 12.10 -11.38 19.20
CA THR A 233 11.50 -10.64 20.33
C THR A 233 10.01 -10.37 20.17
N GLY A 234 9.44 -10.75 19.02
CA GLY A 234 8.04 -10.55 18.70
C GLY A 234 7.80 -10.67 17.22
N GLU A 235 6.65 -10.16 16.78
CA GLU A 235 6.24 -10.21 15.38
C GLU A 235 5.45 -8.97 14.99
N ILE A 236 5.50 -8.64 13.70
CA ILE A 236 4.71 -7.59 13.08
C ILE A 236 3.60 -8.24 12.28
N HIS A 237 2.36 -7.83 12.56
CA HIS A 237 1.21 -8.27 11.80
C HIS A 237 0.98 -7.34 10.60
N TYR A 238 0.68 -7.94 9.47
CA TYR A 238 0.30 -7.27 8.23
C TYR A 238 -1.07 -7.75 7.77
N HIS A 239 -1.84 -6.85 7.16
CA HIS A 239 -3.18 -7.13 6.67
C HIS A 239 -3.21 -7.12 5.14
N LEU A 240 -3.96 -8.05 4.55
CA LEU A 240 -4.16 -8.13 3.11
C LEU A 240 -4.86 -6.87 2.59
N LEU A 241 -4.21 -6.16 1.66
CA LEU A 241 -4.69 -4.93 1.03
C LEU A 241 -5.14 -5.13 -0.41
N ALA A 242 -4.48 -6.03 -1.15
CA ALA A 242 -4.85 -6.33 -2.52
C ALA A 242 -4.49 -7.77 -2.88
N VAL A 243 -5.26 -8.33 -3.80
CA VAL A 243 -5.01 -9.63 -4.43
C VAL A 243 -5.15 -9.44 -5.92
N VAL A 244 -4.16 -9.90 -6.68
CA VAL A 244 -4.22 -9.97 -8.13
C VAL A 244 -4.19 -11.42 -8.56
N ARG A 245 -5.24 -11.89 -9.22
CA ARG A 245 -5.24 -13.15 -9.96
C ARG A 245 -4.51 -12.90 -11.27
N LEU A 246 -3.40 -13.60 -11.47
CA LEU A 246 -2.60 -13.47 -12.68
C LEU A 246 -3.34 -14.12 -13.85
N ARG A 247 -3.18 -13.52 -15.04
CA ARG A 247 -3.65 -14.14 -16.27
C ARG A 247 -2.96 -15.50 -16.47
N ASP A 248 -3.74 -16.44 -16.95
CA ASP A 248 -3.21 -17.74 -17.35
C ASP A 248 -2.79 -17.65 -18.83
N LYS A 249 -1.53 -17.97 -19.09
CA LYS A 249 -0.90 -17.84 -20.41
C LYS A 249 -1.58 -18.73 -21.45
N ASP A 250 -2.19 -19.83 -21.02
CA ASP A 250 -2.75 -20.84 -21.92
C ASP A 250 -4.20 -20.53 -22.34
N ASN A 251 -4.99 -19.91 -21.45
CA ASN A 251 -6.41 -19.63 -21.70
C ASN A 251 -6.74 -18.17 -22.03
N GLY A 252 -5.75 -17.27 -21.95
CA GLY A 252 -5.91 -15.86 -22.27
C GLY A 252 -6.91 -15.12 -21.37
N LYS A 253 -7.27 -15.67 -20.20
CA LYS A 253 -8.09 -14.95 -19.21
C LYS A 253 -7.34 -13.70 -18.77
N PRO A 254 -8.00 -12.55 -18.57
CA PRO A 254 -7.32 -11.34 -18.13
C PRO A 254 -6.84 -11.47 -16.68
N ASP A 255 -5.97 -10.55 -16.28
CA ASP A 255 -5.64 -10.32 -14.87
C ASP A 255 -6.85 -9.73 -14.15
N TYR A 256 -7.06 -10.11 -12.89
CA TYR A 256 -8.11 -9.54 -12.07
C TYR A 256 -7.57 -9.08 -10.72
N VAL A 257 -8.07 -7.94 -10.24
CA VAL A 257 -7.67 -7.37 -8.95
C VAL A 257 -8.87 -7.23 -8.02
N ARG A 258 -8.61 -7.44 -6.74
CA ARG A 258 -9.51 -7.10 -5.64
C ARG A 258 -8.73 -6.39 -4.55
N THR A 259 -9.33 -5.37 -3.95
CA THR A 259 -8.71 -4.58 -2.87
C THR A 259 -9.51 -4.67 -1.58
N TYR A 260 -8.81 -4.43 -0.48
CA TYR A 260 -9.34 -4.46 0.88
C TYR A 260 -8.82 -3.24 1.65
N SER A 261 -9.62 -2.75 2.59
CA SER A 261 -9.20 -1.70 3.51
C SER A 261 -8.17 -2.25 4.48
N GLY A 262 -7.44 -1.36 5.17
CA GLY A 262 -6.54 -1.75 6.27
C GLY A 262 -7.23 -2.48 7.42
N TYR A 263 -8.56 -2.42 7.47
CA TYR A 263 -9.44 -3.08 8.44
C TYR A 263 -10.05 -4.38 7.90
N GLY A 264 -9.67 -4.83 6.71
CA GLY A 264 -10.08 -6.11 6.13
C GLY A 264 -11.37 -6.08 5.28
N ALA A 265 -12.19 -5.05 5.35
CA ALA A 265 -13.37 -4.98 4.48
C ALA A 265 -12.96 -4.92 3.00
N ASN A 266 -13.59 -5.73 2.13
CA ASN A 266 -13.41 -5.60 0.68
C ASN A 266 -13.93 -4.22 0.22
N ILE A 267 -13.10 -3.49 -0.53
CA ILE A 267 -13.45 -2.18 -1.08
C ILE A 267 -14.30 -2.41 -2.33
N VAL A 268 -15.54 -1.92 -2.30
CA VAL A 268 -16.47 -1.96 -3.43
C VAL A 268 -16.39 -0.60 -4.14
N PRO A 269 -15.85 -0.51 -5.36
CA PRO A 269 -15.64 0.77 -6.02
C PRO A 269 -16.98 1.43 -6.45
N ASP A 270 -16.93 2.74 -6.74
CA ASP A 270 -18.05 3.54 -7.29
C ASP A 270 -18.59 2.95 -8.61
N TYR A 271 -17.72 2.23 -9.33
CA TYR A 271 -18.02 1.46 -10.51
C TYR A 271 -17.03 0.31 -10.66
N GLU A 272 -17.49 -0.81 -11.21
CA GLU A 272 -16.69 -2.04 -11.33
C GLU A 272 -16.40 -2.33 -12.81
N PRO A 273 -15.16 -2.08 -13.29
CA PRO A 273 -14.73 -2.51 -14.60
C PRO A 273 -14.62 -4.04 -14.66
N ILE A 274 -15.61 -4.69 -15.28
CA ILE A 274 -15.67 -6.16 -15.39
C ILE A 274 -14.42 -6.75 -16.07
N SER A 275 -13.72 -5.96 -16.88
CA SER A 275 -12.50 -6.37 -17.59
C SER A 275 -11.34 -6.75 -16.66
N PHE A 276 -11.27 -6.22 -15.43
CA PHE A 276 -10.18 -6.50 -14.49
C PHE A 276 -10.60 -6.51 -13.01
N MET A 277 -11.88 -6.29 -12.67
CA MET A 277 -12.41 -6.39 -11.30
C MET A 277 -13.63 -7.31 -11.22
N SER A 278 -13.57 -8.49 -11.86
CA SER A 278 -14.65 -9.49 -11.79
C SER A 278 -14.80 -10.04 -10.35
N LYS A 279 -16.05 -10.39 -10.00
CA LYS A 279 -16.40 -11.09 -8.75
C LYS A 279 -16.42 -12.61 -8.91
N ASP A 280 -16.17 -13.13 -10.10
CA ASP A 280 -16.37 -14.54 -10.45
C ASP A 280 -15.14 -15.41 -10.17
N TRP A 281 -14.21 -14.93 -9.34
CA TRP A 281 -13.00 -15.65 -8.95
C TRP A 281 -12.77 -15.55 -7.45
N THR A 282 -12.13 -16.57 -6.89
CA THR A 282 -11.75 -16.64 -5.47
C THR A 282 -10.35 -17.20 -5.34
N LEU A 283 -9.66 -16.83 -4.26
CA LEU A 283 -8.40 -17.43 -3.84
C LEU A 283 -8.49 -18.95 -3.56
N ALA A 284 -9.70 -19.50 -3.44
CA ALA A 284 -9.95 -20.94 -3.36
C ALA A 284 -9.89 -21.66 -4.73
N THR A 285 -9.90 -20.92 -5.84
CA THR A 285 -9.79 -21.53 -7.18
C THR A 285 -8.33 -21.72 -7.58
N PRO A 286 -7.99 -22.78 -8.35
CA PRO A 286 -6.65 -22.97 -8.89
C PRO A 286 -6.18 -21.79 -9.74
N GLY A 287 -4.92 -21.42 -9.56
CA GLY A 287 -4.26 -20.35 -10.30
C GLY A 287 -3.09 -19.73 -9.54
N LYS A 288 -2.46 -18.74 -10.18
CA LYS A 288 -1.41 -17.92 -9.61
C LYS A 288 -1.96 -16.57 -9.16
N PHE A 289 -1.49 -16.12 -8.01
CA PHE A 289 -1.94 -14.89 -7.39
C PHE A 289 -0.74 -14.11 -6.85
N VAL A 290 -0.83 -12.78 -6.85
CA VAL A 290 0.05 -11.91 -6.09
C VAL A 290 -0.76 -11.22 -5.01
N LEU A 291 -0.37 -11.42 -3.76
CA LEU A 291 -1.02 -10.85 -2.59
C LEU A 291 -0.13 -9.71 -2.07
N PHE A 292 -0.78 -8.61 -1.70
CA PHE A 292 -0.13 -7.43 -1.15
C PHE A 292 -0.63 -7.21 0.27
N TYR A 293 0.28 -7.30 1.22
CA TYR A 293 0.00 -7.08 2.63
C TYR A 293 0.58 -5.74 3.06
N GLY A 294 -0.13 -4.97 3.87
CA GLY A 294 0.37 -3.71 4.41
C GLY A 294 0.24 -3.65 5.92
N LEU A 295 0.96 -2.70 6.53
CA LEU A 295 0.86 -2.47 7.96
C LEU A 295 -0.59 -2.11 8.33
N PRO A 296 -1.12 -2.65 9.44
CA PRO A 296 -2.43 -2.26 9.92
C PRO A 296 -2.44 -0.76 10.24
N PRO A 297 -3.57 -0.07 10.04
CA PRO A 297 -3.75 1.26 10.60
C PRO A 297 -3.69 1.19 12.14
N ASP A 298 -3.44 2.31 12.79
CA ASP A 298 -3.53 2.43 14.24
C ASP A 298 -4.99 2.17 14.69
N ASP A 299 -5.29 0.92 15.05
CA ASP A 299 -6.56 0.48 15.65
C ASP A 299 -6.31 0.15 17.13
N LEU A 300 -7.30 0.44 17.97
CA LEU A 300 -7.34 0.06 19.37
C LEU A 300 -7.58 -1.46 19.57
N GLY A 301 -7.30 -2.28 18.56
CA GLY A 301 -7.54 -3.72 18.54
C GLY A 301 -9.02 -4.10 18.45
N THR A 302 -9.88 -3.20 17.95
CA THR A 302 -11.33 -3.44 17.93
C THR A 302 -11.80 -4.22 16.69
N THR A 303 -11.00 -4.20 15.62
CA THR A 303 -11.36 -4.86 14.36
C THR A 303 -10.65 -6.20 14.21
N ASP A 304 -11.41 -7.29 14.22
CA ASP A 304 -10.93 -8.59 13.76
C ASP A 304 -11.12 -8.71 12.25
N VAL A 305 -10.01 -8.55 11.52
CA VAL A 305 -9.99 -8.58 10.05
C VAL A 305 -10.37 -9.95 9.47
N THR A 306 -10.27 -11.03 10.26
CA THR A 306 -10.54 -12.39 9.80
C THR A 306 -12.04 -12.66 9.58
N ASN A 307 -12.91 -11.81 10.14
CA ASN A 307 -14.36 -11.93 10.03
C ASN A 307 -14.94 -11.39 8.72
N PHE A 308 -14.16 -10.69 7.90
CA PHE A 308 -14.65 -10.14 6.64
C PHE A 308 -14.58 -11.18 5.51
N PRO A 309 -15.66 -11.36 4.73
CA PRO A 309 -15.66 -12.28 3.60
C PRO A 309 -14.68 -11.82 2.51
N GLU A 310 -14.25 -12.76 1.68
CA GLU A 310 -13.38 -12.47 0.53
C GLU A 310 -14.07 -11.54 -0.47
N ILE A 311 -15.33 -11.85 -0.78
CA ILE A 311 -16.14 -11.13 -1.76
C ILE A 311 -17.30 -10.49 -1.01
N HIS A 312 -17.33 -9.17 -0.96
CA HIS A 312 -18.52 -8.48 -0.47
C HIS A 312 -19.55 -8.45 -1.60
N LYS A 313 -20.78 -8.88 -1.32
CA LYS A 313 -21.90 -8.62 -2.24
C LYS A 313 -22.10 -7.12 -2.24
N ALA A 314 -22.12 -6.50 -3.42
CA ALA A 314 -22.50 -5.10 -3.51
C ALA A 314 -23.83 -4.95 -2.77
N ARG A 315 -23.86 -4.12 -1.73
CA ARG A 315 -25.10 -3.79 -1.06
C ARG A 315 -26.00 -3.23 -2.16
N GLU A 316 -27.17 -3.84 -2.36
CA GLU A 316 -28.15 -3.27 -3.29
C GLU A 316 -28.26 -1.80 -2.93
N ARG A 317 -27.94 -0.95 -3.92
CA ARG A 317 -27.90 0.48 -3.70
C ARG A 317 -29.34 0.86 -3.38
N ASP A 318 -29.59 1.14 -2.11
CA ASP A 318 -30.90 1.64 -1.68
C ASP A 318 -31.01 3.08 -2.18
N ASP A 319 -31.25 3.20 -3.48
CA ASP A 319 -31.37 4.48 -4.17
C ASP A 319 -32.51 5.32 -3.56
N VAL A 320 -33.51 4.65 -2.94
CA VAL A 320 -34.59 5.28 -2.17
C VAL A 320 -34.03 5.91 -0.89
N GLY A 321 -33.25 5.16 -0.10
CA GLY A 321 -32.61 5.67 1.11
C GLY A 321 -31.62 6.81 0.84
N LEU A 322 -30.85 6.73 -0.26
CA LEU A 322 -29.93 7.80 -0.66
C LEU A 322 -30.67 9.06 -1.14
N HIS A 323 -31.78 8.92 -1.87
CA HIS A 323 -32.63 10.04 -2.26
C HIS A 323 -33.23 10.73 -1.03
N LEU A 324 -33.79 9.96 -0.09
CA LEU A 324 -34.35 10.47 1.16
C LEU A 324 -33.29 11.23 1.98
N LEU A 325 -32.06 10.70 2.08
CA LEU A 325 -30.97 11.36 2.78
C LEU A 325 -30.54 12.67 2.09
N ALA A 326 -30.47 12.67 0.75
CA ALA A 326 -30.14 13.86 -0.02
C ALA A 326 -31.21 14.96 0.15
N GLU A 327 -32.48 14.58 0.16
CA GLU A 327 -33.61 15.47 0.42
C GLU A 327 -33.58 16.02 1.84
N LEU A 328 -33.32 15.18 2.85
CA LEU A 328 -33.11 15.61 4.23
C LEU A 328 -31.95 16.62 4.36
N MET A 329 -30.80 16.32 3.75
CA MET A 329 -29.63 17.19 3.73
C MET A 329 -29.91 18.54 3.07
N LYS A 330 -30.72 18.54 2.00
CA LYS A 330 -31.17 19.76 1.33
C LYS A 330 -32.04 20.60 2.28
N THR A 331 -33.01 19.98 2.95
CA THR A 331 -33.87 20.64 3.93
C THR A 331 -33.06 21.24 5.08
N CYS A 332 -32.12 20.50 5.66
CA CYS A 332 -31.25 21.02 6.73
C CYS A 332 -30.40 22.22 6.28
N LYS A 333 -29.89 22.21 5.04
CA LYS A 333 -29.15 23.36 4.47
C LYS A 333 -30.04 24.58 4.27
N GLU A 334 -31.28 24.38 3.84
CA GLU A 334 -32.26 25.46 3.69
C GLU A 334 -32.65 26.05 5.04
N ASP A 335 -32.84 25.21 6.06
CA ASP A 335 -33.15 25.65 7.42
C ASP A 335 -31.98 26.40 8.07
N GLN A 336 -30.74 25.95 7.88
CA GLN A 336 -29.56 26.71 8.30
C GLN A 336 -29.47 28.08 7.61
N LYS A 337 -29.80 28.18 6.32
CA LYS A 337 -29.83 29.46 5.62
C LYS A 337 -30.92 30.38 6.17
N LYS A 338 -32.12 29.85 6.45
CA LYS A 338 -33.22 30.61 7.08
C LYS A 338 -32.87 31.08 8.48
N ALA A 339 -32.26 30.22 9.31
CA ALA A 339 -31.83 30.57 10.66
C ALA A 339 -30.77 31.69 10.65
N LYS A 340 -29.80 31.63 9.73
CA LYS A 340 -28.79 32.68 9.54
C LYS A 340 -29.39 33.99 9.03
N ALA A 341 -30.40 33.93 8.15
CA ALA A 341 -31.10 35.12 7.68
C ALA A 341 -31.95 35.78 8.80
N ALA A 342 -32.56 34.98 9.68
CA ALA A 342 -33.33 35.47 10.82
C ALA A 342 -32.47 36.14 11.91
N GLN A 343 -31.20 35.73 12.05
CA GLN A 343 -30.25 36.35 12.99
C GLN A 343 -29.55 37.60 12.42
N GLY A 344 -29.76 37.93 11.14
CA GLY A 344 -29.05 38.99 10.43
C GLY A 344 -29.69 40.38 10.45
N GLN A 345 -30.76 40.63 11.22
CA GLN A 345 -31.24 42.00 11.44
C GLN A 345 -30.60 42.59 12.69
N PRO A 346 -29.60 43.49 12.57
CA PRO A 346 -29.21 44.33 13.69
C PRO A 346 -30.40 45.24 13.99
N ALA A 347 -31.01 45.07 15.16
CA ALA A 347 -31.91 46.07 15.70
C ALA A 347 -31.11 47.37 15.82
N THR A 348 -31.45 48.36 14.99
CA THR A 348 -30.96 49.72 15.07
C THR A 348 -31.49 50.35 16.36
N THR A 349 -30.86 50.05 17.49
CA THR A 349 -31.05 50.81 18.72
C THR A 349 -30.40 52.18 18.54
N SER A 350 -31.21 53.15 18.13
CA SER A 350 -30.95 54.58 18.28
C SER A 350 -30.81 54.90 19.77
N HIS A 351 -29.59 54.84 20.29
CA HIS A 351 -29.28 55.33 21.63
C HIS A 351 -28.86 56.79 21.58
N THR A 352 -29.79 57.63 22.00
CA THR A 352 -29.66 59.05 22.34
C THR A 352 -28.46 59.29 23.25
N GLN A 353 -27.61 60.24 22.85
CA GLN A 353 -26.53 60.79 23.67
C GLN A 353 -27.12 61.57 24.86
N GLN A 354 -26.66 61.28 26.07
CA GLN A 354 -26.78 62.15 27.24
C GLN A 354 -25.37 62.47 27.79
N PRO A 355 -25.11 63.70 28.28
CA PRO A 355 -23.78 64.11 28.71
C PRO A 355 -23.48 63.82 30.19
N VAL A 356 -22.27 63.28 30.45
CA VAL A 356 -21.18 63.69 31.41
C VAL A 356 -21.59 63.96 32.89
N PRO A 357 -20.94 63.37 33.94
CA PRO A 357 -19.61 63.84 34.35
C PRO A 357 -18.59 62.84 34.93
N GLU A 358 -17.35 63.36 34.93
CA GLU A 358 -16.10 62.84 35.45
C GLU A 358 -16.15 62.40 36.92
N GLY A 359 -15.37 61.36 37.27
CA GLY A 359 -14.90 61.18 38.63
C GLY A 359 -14.53 59.76 39.05
N ARG A 360 -13.22 59.56 39.21
CA ARG A 360 -12.51 58.57 40.05
C ARG A 360 -12.12 57.20 39.45
N ALA A 361 -10.84 56.91 39.71
CA ALA A 361 -10.04 55.75 39.35
C ALA A 361 -10.12 54.65 40.45
N PRO A 362 -9.25 53.62 40.44
CA PRO A 362 -9.59 52.28 40.00
C PRO A 362 -9.58 51.25 41.15
N ILE A 363 -10.43 50.22 41.08
CA ILE A 363 -10.30 49.06 41.97
C ILE A 363 -10.28 47.77 41.15
N ASN A 364 -9.12 47.14 41.27
CA ASN A 364 -8.71 45.80 40.90
C ASN A 364 -9.55 44.75 41.66
N LEU A 365 -10.07 43.71 40.99
CA LEU A 365 -10.47 42.47 41.66
C LEU A 365 -10.53 41.29 40.68
N GLN A 366 -9.52 40.44 40.83
CA GLN A 366 -9.50 39.02 40.47
C GLN A 366 -10.69 38.27 41.11
N HIS A 367 -11.26 37.30 40.40
CA HIS A 367 -11.80 36.03 40.92
C HIS A 367 -12.19 35.17 39.70
N GLN A 368 -11.42 34.17 39.27
CA GLN A 368 -11.38 32.78 39.78
C GLN A 368 -12.72 32.25 40.32
N SER A 369 -13.38 31.41 39.53
CA SER A 369 -14.11 30.19 39.97
C SER A 369 -14.41 29.36 38.71
N ARG A 370 -13.78 28.20 38.50
CA ARG A 370 -13.87 26.89 39.19
C ARG A 370 -15.00 26.04 38.63
N ALA A 371 -14.57 24.84 38.23
CA ALA A 371 -15.31 23.74 37.62
C ALA A 371 -16.58 23.32 38.36
N SER A 372 -17.51 22.71 37.61
CA SER A 372 -18.48 21.76 38.14
C SER A 372 -18.87 20.75 37.06
N SER A 373 -18.32 19.56 37.25
CA SER A 373 -18.73 18.27 36.73
C SER A 373 -20.19 17.94 37.06
N SER A 374 -20.93 17.35 36.12
CA SER A 374 -21.98 16.38 36.45
C SER A 374 -22.10 15.33 35.34
N SER A 375 -21.56 14.14 35.60
CA SER A 375 -21.82 12.93 34.82
C SER A 375 -22.77 12.09 35.67
N GLN A 376 -24.00 11.93 35.21
CA GLN A 376 -24.98 11.09 35.88
C GLN A 376 -24.90 9.66 35.36
N HIS A 377 -24.50 8.82 36.30
CA HIS A 377 -24.59 7.37 36.35
C HIS A 377 -26.06 6.92 36.26
N LEU A 378 -26.36 5.96 35.38
CA LEU A 378 -27.58 5.14 35.50
C LEU A 378 -27.18 3.66 35.51
N THR A 379 -27.48 3.03 36.65
CA THR A 379 -27.40 1.60 36.95
C THR A 379 -28.81 1.01 37.03
N ARG A 380 -29.02 -0.14 36.37
CA ARG A 380 -29.94 -1.27 36.69
C ARG A 380 -30.03 -2.14 35.43
N GLY A 381 -30.07 -3.46 35.47
CA GLY A 381 -30.19 -4.41 36.58
C GLY A 381 -30.08 -5.83 36.03
N ALA A 382 -29.76 -6.76 36.92
CA ALA A 382 -29.29 -8.11 36.68
C ALA A 382 -30.37 -9.18 36.44
N SER A 383 -29.90 -10.35 35.96
CA SER A 383 -30.26 -11.75 36.31
C SER A 383 -30.39 -12.64 35.05
N GLY A 384 -29.88 -13.88 34.96
CA GLY A 384 -29.03 -14.70 35.81
C GLY A 384 -28.95 -16.15 35.27
N LYS A 385 -28.13 -16.97 35.96
CA LYS A 385 -27.91 -18.46 35.89
C LYS A 385 -26.87 -18.96 34.86
N LYS A 386 -25.67 -19.45 35.23
CA LYS A 386 -25.17 -20.59 36.09
C LYS A 386 -25.06 -21.95 35.36
N ALA A 387 -23.83 -22.37 35.07
CA ALA A 387 -23.25 -23.72 35.21
C ALA A 387 -21.74 -23.61 34.90
N ALA A 388 -20.83 -23.61 35.89
CA ALA A 388 -20.13 -24.74 36.53
C ALA A 388 -18.89 -25.25 35.73
N LEU A 389 -17.72 -25.07 36.37
CA LEU A 389 -16.33 -25.38 35.98
C LEU A 389 -16.01 -26.90 36.03
N PRO A 390 -14.78 -27.36 35.67
CA PRO A 390 -13.59 -27.26 36.54
C PRO A 390 -12.30 -26.76 35.86
N SER A 391 -11.48 -26.05 36.64
CA SER A 391 -10.07 -25.67 36.38
C SER A 391 -9.10 -26.85 36.60
N PRO A 392 -7.79 -26.71 36.27
CA PRO A 392 -6.78 -26.30 37.27
C PRO A 392 -5.73 -25.26 36.76
N VAL A 393 -5.48 -24.13 37.43
CA VAL A 393 -4.37 -23.71 38.36
C VAL A 393 -2.94 -23.53 37.73
N PRO A 394 -2.01 -22.71 38.29
CA PRO A 394 -1.51 -21.50 37.62
C PRO A 394 0.02 -21.32 37.59
N GLY A 395 0.52 -20.43 36.75
CA GLY A 395 1.89 -19.89 36.81
C GLY A 395 1.86 -18.37 36.72
N GLN A 396 2.09 -17.69 37.85
CA GLN A 396 2.24 -16.24 37.94
C GLN A 396 3.69 -15.83 37.65
N SER A 397 3.89 -14.82 36.81
CA SER A 397 5.02 -13.90 36.94
C SER A 397 4.61 -12.51 36.45
N LYS A 398 4.74 -11.54 37.35
CA LYS A 398 4.43 -10.12 37.22
C LYS A 398 5.66 -9.34 36.74
N SER A 399 5.45 -8.40 35.82
CA SER A 399 6.09 -7.07 35.74
C SER A 399 5.58 -6.39 34.44
N ALA A 400 4.74 -5.36 34.46
CA ALA A 400 4.96 -3.98 34.87
C ALA A 400 6.05 -3.25 34.07
N GLU A 401 5.59 -2.50 33.07
CA GLU A 401 5.85 -1.06 32.89
C GLU A 401 7.25 -0.59 32.45
N SER A 402 7.35 -0.09 31.21
CA SER A 402 7.95 1.22 30.88
C SER A 402 7.99 1.44 29.37
N GLN A 403 7.04 2.21 28.85
CA GLN A 403 7.15 2.87 27.56
C GLN A 403 8.29 3.89 27.62
N ARG A 404 9.36 3.67 26.85
CA ARG A 404 10.30 4.72 26.45
C ARG A 404 10.37 4.79 24.94
N SER A 405 10.03 5.96 24.42
CA SER A 405 10.18 6.32 23.02
C SER A 405 11.67 6.58 22.77
N ASP A 406 12.34 5.69 22.04
CA ASP A 406 13.69 5.95 21.55
C ASP A 406 13.60 6.32 20.07
N GLN A 407 13.58 7.64 19.82
CA GLN A 407 14.03 8.19 18.54
C GLN A 407 15.55 7.96 18.46
N ARG A 408 15.99 6.92 17.75
CA ARG A 408 17.40 6.82 17.34
C ARG A 408 17.54 7.36 15.93
N GLY A 409 18.10 8.57 15.86
CA GLY A 409 18.59 9.17 14.63
C GLY A 409 19.74 8.34 14.06
N HIS A 410 19.69 8.11 12.75
CA HIS A 410 20.80 7.59 11.97
C HIS A 410 22.00 8.52 12.12
N LYS A 411 23.04 8.06 12.84
CA LYS A 411 24.36 8.67 12.78
C LYS A 411 25.01 8.25 11.48
N HIS A 412 25.01 9.18 10.52
CA HIS A 412 25.81 9.13 9.32
C HIS A 412 27.29 9.12 9.74
N ILE A 413 28.00 8.02 9.53
CA ILE A 413 29.46 7.97 9.64
C ILE A 413 29.99 8.66 8.37
N GLN A 414 30.61 9.83 8.53
CA GLN A 414 31.42 10.46 7.48
C GLN A 414 32.82 9.84 7.50
N PRO A 415 33.39 9.43 6.36
CA PRO A 415 34.82 9.23 6.23
C PRO A 415 35.52 10.60 6.11
N GLY A 416 36.53 10.80 6.95
CA GLY A 416 37.41 11.98 6.92
C GLY A 416 38.32 12.01 5.67
N PRO A 417 39.03 13.14 5.45
CA PRO A 417 39.62 13.47 4.17
C PRO A 417 41.04 12.90 4.04
N GLU A 418 41.31 12.18 2.96
CA GLU A 418 42.68 11.94 2.52
C GLU A 418 43.03 12.78 1.29
N ALA A 419 44.28 13.20 1.32
CA ALA A 419 44.80 14.34 0.61
C ALA A 419 45.04 14.10 -0.88
N SER A 420 44.82 15.19 -1.61
CA SER A 420 45.46 15.62 -2.85
C SER A 420 46.73 14.88 -3.31
N SER A 421 46.69 14.38 -4.54
CA SER A 421 47.81 14.53 -5.46
C SER A 421 47.29 14.73 -6.89
N ALA A 422 47.56 15.91 -7.42
CA ALA A 422 47.29 16.32 -8.78
C ALA A 422 48.32 15.73 -9.76
N VAL A 423 47.87 15.20 -10.91
CA VAL A 423 48.64 15.26 -12.15
C VAL A 423 47.67 15.49 -13.32
N SER A 424 47.98 16.56 -14.05
CA SER A 424 47.32 17.06 -15.26
C SER A 424 47.61 16.16 -16.47
N SER A 425 46.64 16.01 -17.38
CA SER A 425 46.72 16.56 -18.75
C SER A 425 45.91 15.79 -19.81
N MET A 426 45.16 16.59 -20.58
CA MET A 426 44.82 16.50 -22.02
C MET A 426 44.24 15.20 -22.64
N GLY A 427 43.08 15.37 -23.30
CA GLY A 427 42.37 14.35 -24.11
C GLY A 427 43.03 14.02 -25.47
N PRO A 428 42.31 13.69 -26.56
CA PRO A 428 40.86 13.57 -26.76
C PRO A 428 40.38 12.28 -27.48
N LYS A 429 39.04 12.11 -27.54
CA LYS A 429 38.21 11.46 -28.59
C LYS A 429 38.65 10.10 -29.16
N ARG A 430 37.80 9.08 -28.99
CA ARG A 430 37.46 8.16 -30.11
C ARG A 430 36.12 7.47 -29.92
N THR A 431 35.20 7.81 -30.82
CA THR A 431 33.98 7.09 -31.15
C THR A 431 34.30 5.69 -31.66
N ARG A 432 33.55 4.66 -31.23
CA ARG A 432 33.42 3.42 -32.00
C ARG A 432 32.06 2.75 -31.77
N LYS A 433 31.21 2.92 -32.79
CA LYS A 433 30.05 2.08 -33.11
C LYS A 433 30.46 0.60 -33.02
N ARG A 434 29.70 -0.22 -32.29
CA ARG A 434 29.70 -1.67 -32.48
C ARG A 434 28.42 -2.09 -33.20
N LYS A 435 28.67 -2.69 -34.36
CA LYS A 435 27.74 -3.12 -35.39
C LYS A 435 27.26 -4.53 -35.04
N ARG A 436 25.96 -4.77 -35.14
CA ARG A 436 25.33 -6.10 -35.26
C ARG A 436 26.16 -6.98 -36.21
N ASN A 437 26.34 -8.25 -35.84
CA ASN A 437 26.44 -9.32 -36.81
C ASN A 437 25.56 -10.50 -36.39
N ARG A 438 24.83 -10.98 -37.40
CA ARG A 438 23.81 -12.01 -37.42
C ARG A 438 24.34 -13.12 -38.36
N ARG A 439 23.93 -14.37 -38.14
CA ARG A 439 24.18 -15.60 -38.92
C ARG A 439 25.55 -16.26 -38.66
N GLY A 440 25.69 -17.58 -38.67
CA GLY A 440 24.79 -18.75 -38.78
C GLY A 440 25.41 -19.85 -37.90
N GLY A 441 24.89 -21.06 -37.71
CA GLY A 441 24.09 -21.96 -38.53
C GLY A 441 24.55 -23.35 -38.07
N GLY A 442 23.62 -24.24 -37.70
CA GLY A 442 23.96 -25.53 -37.13
C GLY A 442 22.74 -26.43 -37.08
N THR A 443 22.54 -27.13 -38.19
CA THR A 443 21.54 -28.17 -38.44
C THR A 443 21.74 -29.37 -37.51
N GLY A 444 20.67 -29.79 -36.83
CA GLY A 444 20.58 -31.07 -36.13
C GLY A 444 19.26 -31.76 -36.48
N HIS A 445 19.33 -32.68 -37.43
CA HIS A 445 18.28 -33.64 -37.76
C HIS A 445 17.99 -34.55 -36.55
N TRP A 446 16.72 -34.73 -36.22
CA TRP A 446 16.21 -35.90 -35.50
C TRP A 446 14.93 -36.36 -36.19
N SER A 447 14.99 -37.54 -36.80
CA SER A 447 13.83 -38.24 -37.37
C SER A 447 13.30 -39.26 -36.35
N PRO A 448 11.99 -39.50 -36.29
CA PRO A 448 11.39 -40.44 -35.36
C PRO A 448 11.32 -41.85 -35.96
N THR A 449 11.74 -42.86 -35.20
CA THR A 449 11.42 -44.26 -35.48
C THR A 449 10.11 -44.65 -34.82
N ARG A 450 9.19 -45.06 -35.70
CA ARG A 450 7.91 -45.71 -35.44
C ARG A 450 8.20 -47.20 -35.25
N SER A 451 7.72 -47.82 -34.18
CA SER A 451 7.60 -49.27 -34.07
C SER A 451 6.14 -49.62 -33.77
N GLU A 452 5.51 -50.26 -34.74
CA GLU A 452 4.27 -51.01 -34.59
C GLU A 452 4.50 -52.22 -33.68
N GLY A 453 3.47 -52.54 -32.90
CA GLY A 453 3.35 -53.78 -32.14
C GLY A 453 1.87 -54.08 -31.94
N GLN A 454 1.26 -54.76 -32.91
CA GLN A 454 0.09 -55.61 -32.68
C GLN A 454 0.59 -56.92 -32.06
N TYR A 455 -0.10 -57.45 -31.04
CA TYR A 455 -0.59 -58.83 -30.98
C TYR A 455 -1.39 -59.05 -29.68
N HIS A 456 -2.59 -59.62 -29.88
CA HIS A 456 -3.57 -60.20 -28.95
C HIS A 456 -4.47 -59.30 -28.10
#